data_AF-A0A959M706-F1
#
_entry.id   AF-A0A959M706-F1
#
_cell.length_a   1.000
_cell.length_b   1.000
_cell.length_c   1.000
_cell.angle_alpha   90.00
_cell.angle_beta   90.00
_cell.angle_gamma   90.00
#
_symmetry.space_group_name_H-M   'P 1'
#
loop_
_entity.id
_entity.type
_entity.pdbx_description
1 polymer ?
#
loop_
_entity_poly.entity_id
_entity_poly.type
_entity_poly.pdbx_seq_one_letter_code
_entity_poly.pdbx_strand_id
1 'polypeptide(L)'
;DSDDKLMMASYAGGMSIAYSQVGVAHAVSYGLSYLLGTKHGIGNCIVFNHLEEYYPEGVKEFKLMVEKNNIDIPKNICAGLSDADFNKMIDVSLGMKPLWENALGKDWEKQMTREKLRLLYEKL
;
A
#
# COMPACT_ATOMS: atom_id res chain seq x y z
N ASP A 1 16.95 12.71 20.20
CA ASP A 1 15.86 11.92 20.81
C ASP A 1 14.86 11.39 19.78
N SER A 2 14.05 12.23 19.10
CA SER A 2 13.13 11.75 18.05
C SER A 2 13.87 11.09 16.88
N ASP A 3 14.98 11.68 16.44
CA ASP A 3 15.73 11.21 15.27
C ASP A 3 16.40 9.85 15.55
N ASP A 4 16.97 9.69 16.75
CA ASP A 4 17.55 8.41 17.19
C ASP A 4 16.48 7.32 17.30
N LYS A 5 15.30 7.67 17.81
CA LYS A 5 14.16 6.74 17.88
C LYS A 5 13.68 6.36 16.48
N LEU A 6 13.63 7.30 15.54
CA LEU A 6 13.26 7.01 14.15
C LEU A 6 14.29 6.10 13.47
N MET A 7 15.59 6.33 13.71
CA MET A 7 16.66 5.46 13.21
C MET A 7 16.53 4.04 13.77
N MET A 8 16.28 3.91 15.08
CA MET A 8 16.09 2.61 15.73
C MET A 8 14.81 1.91 15.25
N ALA A 9 13.73 2.66 15.03
CA ALA A 9 12.50 2.12 14.44
C ALA A 9 12.73 1.61 13.01
N SER A 10 13.48 2.35 12.20
CA SER A 10 13.85 1.91 10.84
C SER A 10 14.69 0.63 10.86
N TYR A 11 15.68 0.55 11.75
CA TYR A 11 16.50 -0.65 11.91
C TYR A 11 15.66 -1.85 12.38
N ALA A 12 14.86 -1.68 13.42
CA ALA A 12 13.99 -2.72 13.95
C ALA A 12 12.95 -3.19 12.93
N GLY A 13 12.40 -2.27 12.13
CA GLY A 13 11.49 -2.59 11.02
C GLY A 13 12.17 -3.43 9.93
N GLY A 14 13.41 -3.12 9.57
CA GLY A 14 14.18 -3.96 8.64
C GLY A 14 14.40 -5.38 9.18
N MET A 15 14.74 -5.48 10.46
CA MET A 15 14.94 -6.78 11.13
C MET A 15 13.66 -7.60 11.25
N SER A 16 12.50 -6.97 11.45
CA SER A 16 11.22 -7.68 11.57
C SER A 16 10.80 -8.33 10.25
N ILE A 17 11.09 -7.70 9.11
CA ILE A 17 10.81 -8.25 7.78
C ILE A 17 11.78 -9.37 7.40
N ALA A 18 12.93 -9.52 8.06
CA ALA A 18 13.85 -10.64 7.79
C ALA A 18 13.20 -12.03 7.99
N TYR A 19 12.21 -12.11 8.88
CA TYR A 19 11.44 -13.34 9.17
C TYR A 19 9.94 -13.19 8.94
N SER A 20 9.51 -12.11 8.31
CA SER A 20 8.12 -11.87 7.95
C SER A 20 8.02 -11.33 6.53
N GLN A 21 6.84 -10.87 6.13
CA GLN A 21 6.61 -10.31 4.81
C GLN A 21 5.69 -9.10 4.93
N VAL A 22 5.75 -8.20 3.94
CA VAL A 22 4.80 -7.09 3.81
C VAL A 22 3.46 -7.59 3.21
N GLY A 23 2.48 -6.69 3.05
CA GLY A 23 1.11 -7.07 2.67
C GLY A 23 0.46 -6.14 1.66
N VAL A 24 -0.86 -5.96 1.78
CA VAL A 24 -1.74 -5.25 0.81
C VAL A 24 -1.17 -3.90 0.40
N ALA A 25 -0.74 -3.08 1.36
CA ALA A 25 -0.23 -1.74 1.09
C ALA A 25 0.95 -1.73 0.10
N HIS A 26 1.90 -2.63 0.31
CA HIS A 26 3.08 -2.73 -0.54
C HIS A 26 2.72 -3.31 -1.91
N ALA A 27 1.87 -4.33 -1.95
CA ALA A 27 1.47 -4.97 -3.21
C ALA A 27 0.76 -4.00 -4.16
N VAL A 28 -0.11 -3.13 -3.65
CA VAL A 28 -0.82 -2.11 -4.45
C VAL A 28 0.11 -0.95 -4.81
N SER A 29 0.95 -0.50 -3.86
CA SER A 29 1.93 0.57 -4.09
C SER A 29 2.94 0.21 -5.18
N TYR A 30 3.30 -1.07 -5.34
CA TYR A 30 4.13 -1.55 -6.45
C TYR A 30 3.50 -1.26 -7.82
N GLY A 31 2.19 -1.42 -7.99
CA GLY A 31 1.51 -1.11 -9.25
C GLY A 31 1.54 0.38 -9.56
N LEU A 32 1.33 1.24 -8.56
CA LEU A 32 1.47 2.70 -8.71
C LEU A 32 2.88 3.11 -9.11
N SER A 33 3.88 2.57 -8.42
CA SER A 33 5.30 2.86 -8.69
C SER A 33 5.67 2.45 -10.12
N TYR A 34 5.23 1.26 -10.55
CA TYR A 34 5.55 0.74 -11.88
C TYR A 34 4.97 1.59 -13.02
N LEU A 35 3.69 1.98 -12.92
CA LEU A 35 3.04 2.73 -14.01
C LEU A 35 3.31 4.24 -13.91
N LEU A 36 3.14 4.82 -12.72
CA LEU A 36 3.13 6.28 -12.53
C LEU A 36 4.46 6.83 -12.02
N GLY A 37 5.42 5.97 -11.68
CA GLY A 37 6.69 6.40 -11.07
C GLY A 37 6.54 6.92 -9.64
N THR A 38 5.41 6.63 -8.97
CA THR A 38 5.15 7.06 -7.59
C THR A 38 6.23 6.52 -6.65
N LYS A 39 6.92 7.41 -5.94
CA LYS A 39 7.99 7.03 -5.00
C LYS A 39 7.44 6.17 -3.87
N HIS A 40 8.22 5.18 -3.44
CA HIS A 40 7.79 4.14 -2.50
C HIS A 40 7.08 4.65 -1.24
N GLY A 41 7.69 5.58 -0.50
CA GLY A 41 7.12 6.07 0.76
C GLY A 41 5.76 6.74 0.57
N ILE A 42 5.65 7.66 -0.37
CA ILE A 42 4.38 8.36 -0.64
C ILE A 42 3.34 7.43 -1.28
N GLY A 43 3.76 6.50 -2.15
CA GLY A 43 2.87 5.48 -2.72
C GLY A 43 2.23 4.61 -1.64
N ASN A 44 3.01 4.18 -0.64
CA ASN A 44 2.48 3.45 0.50
C ASN A 44 1.49 4.29 1.31
N CYS A 45 1.78 5.57 1.56
CA CYS A 45 0.87 6.48 2.26
C CYS A 45 -0.46 6.68 1.51
N ILE A 46 -0.40 6.89 0.19
CA ILE A 46 -1.58 7.05 -0.67
C ILE A 46 -2.45 5.80 -0.56
N VAL A 47 -1.87 4.62 -0.75
CA VAL A 47 -2.61 3.35 -0.65
C VAL A 47 -3.17 3.15 0.76
N PHE A 48 -2.33 3.26 1.79
CA PHE A 48 -2.68 2.94 3.17
C PHE A 48 -3.82 3.82 3.71
N ASN A 49 -3.98 5.03 3.18
CA ASN A 49 -5.09 5.93 3.49
C ASN A 49 -6.49 5.37 3.15
N HIS A 50 -6.56 4.29 2.35
CA HIS A 50 -7.78 3.65 1.88
C HIS A 50 -7.90 2.15 2.26
N LEU A 51 -7.07 1.66 3.21
CA LEU A 51 -7.02 0.24 3.60
C LEU A 51 -7.71 -0.07 4.94
N GLU A 52 -8.71 0.70 5.36
CA GLU A 52 -9.43 0.46 6.62
C GLU A 52 -10.05 -0.93 6.70
N GLU A 53 -10.44 -1.52 5.57
CA GLU A 53 -10.97 -2.88 5.50
C GLU A 53 -9.95 -3.93 5.98
N TYR A 54 -8.65 -3.66 5.79
CA TYR A 54 -7.56 -4.60 6.09
C TYR A 54 -6.82 -4.26 7.38
N TYR A 55 -6.64 -2.96 7.66
CA TYR A 55 -5.83 -2.46 8.77
C TYR A 55 -6.56 -1.35 9.53
N PRO A 56 -7.75 -1.60 10.10
CA PRO A 56 -8.61 -0.54 10.64
C PRO A 56 -7.94 0.31 11.73
N GLU A 57 -7.25 -0.34 12.67
CA GLU A 57 -6.54 0.35 13.74
C GLU A 57 -5.32 1.12 13.22
N GLY A 58 -4.54 0.49 12.32
CA GLY A 58 -3.35 1.10 11.72
C GLY A 58 -3.68 2.31 10.85
N VAL A 59 -4.74 2.25 10.05
CA VAL A 59 -5.18 3.39 9.23
C VAL A 59 -5.71 4.53 10.10
N LYS A 60 -6.45 4.21 11.18
CA LYS A 60 -6.90 5.22 12.14
C LYS A 60 -5.71 5.93 12.79
N GLU A 61 -4.73 5.19 13.27
CA GLU A 61 -3.52 5.76 13.87
C GLU A 61 -2.73 6.58 12.85
N PHE A 62 -2.54 6.07 11.64
CA PHE A 62 -1.89 6.77 10.53
C PHE A 62 -2.56 8.11 10.22
N LYS A 63 -3.89 8.15 10.13
CA LYS A 63 -4.64 9.39 9.87
C LYS A 63 -4.44 10.44 10.97
N LEU A 64 -4.38 10.01 12.23
CA LEU A 64 -4.05 10.90 13.34
C LEU A 64 -2.62 11.44 13.22
N MET A 65 -1.65 10.62 12.79
CA MET A 65 -0.27 11.07 12.56
C MET A 65 -0.19 12.06 11.39
N VAL A 66 -0.92 11.83 10.30
CA VAL A 66 -0.99 12.72 9.14
C VAL A 66 -1.55 14.09 9.54
N GLU A 67 -2.67 14.11 10.26
CA GLU A 67 -3.30 15.34 10.75
C GLU A 67 -2.36 16.09 11.71
N LYS A 68 -1.80 15.40 12.70
CA LYS A 68 -0.90 16.00 13.70
C LYS A 68 0.33 16.68 13.07
N ASN A 69 0.81 16.16 11.94
CA ASN A 69 2.00 16.66 11.26
C ASN A 69 1.67 17.55 10.04
N ASN A 70 0.39 17.88 9.81
CA ASN A 70 -0.08 18.68 8.68
C ASN A 70 0.43 18.17 7.31
N ILE A 71 0.40 16.85 7.13
CA ILE A 71 0.84 16.21 5.88
C ILE A 71 -0.32 16.18 4.88
N ASP A 72 -0.08 16.70 3.68
CA ASP A 72 -1.00 16.52 2.56
C ASP A 72 -0.64 15.25 1.78
N ILE A 73 -1.62 14.36 1.63
CA ILE A 73 -1.47 13.13 0.85
C ILE A 73 -2.11 13.36 -0.51
N PRO A 74 -1.39 13.18 -1.64
CA PRO A 74 -1.95 13.31 -2.97
C PRO A 74 -3.19 12.43 -3.15
N LYS A 75 -4.20 12.97 -3.83
CA LYS A 75 -5.47 12.30 -4.13
C LYS A 75 -5.71 12.30 -5.63
N ASN A 76 -6.53 11.37 -6.08
CA ASN A 76 -6.92 11.21 -7.49
C ASN A 76 -5.70 10.96 -8.40
N ILE A 77 -4.70 10.24 -7.90
CA ILE A 77 -3.48 9.96 -8.67
C ILE A 77 -3.75 9.00 -9.85
N CYS A 78 -4.81 8.21 -9.77
CA CYS A 78 -5.26 7.32 -10.83
C CYS A 78 -6.32 7.97 -11.74
N ALA A 79 -6.66 9.25 -11.54
CA ALA A 79 -7.67 9.91 -12.35
C ALA A 79 -7.24 10.03 -13.81
N GLY A 80 -8.16 9.68 -14.72
CA GLY A 80 -7.93 9.75 -16.16
C GLY A 80 -7.09 8.61 -16.75
N LEU A 81 -6.72 7.60 -15.94
CA LEU A 81 -6.08 6.40 -16.47
C LEU A 81 -7.03 5.58 -17.34
N SER A 82 -6.49 5.03 -18.42
CA SER A 82 -7.24 4.13 -19.30
C SER A 82 -7.41 2.74 -18.67
N ASP A 83 -8.35 1.95 -19.17
CA ASP A 83 -8.49 0.56 -18.74
C ASP A 83 -7.22 -0.27 -18.98
N ALA A 84 -6.47 0.04 -20.04
CA ALA A 84 -5.19 -0.60 -20.31
C ALA A 84 -4.15 -0.28 -19.23
N ASP A 85 -4.15 0.94 -18.70
CA ASP A 85 -3.24 1.36 -17.64
C ASP A 85 -3.58 0.72 -16.30
N PHE A 86 -4.88 0.68 -15.94
CA PHE A 86 -5.32 -0.07 -14.76
C PHE A 86 -4.96 -1.55 -14.86
N ASN A 87 -5.15 -2.18 -16.03
CA ASN A 87 -4.79 -3.58 -16.22
C ASN A 87 -3.30 -3.83 -15.97
N LYS A 88 -2.40 -2.94 -16.43
CA LYS A 88 -0.95 -3.05 -16.13
C LYS A 88 -0.68 -2.98 -14.63
N MET A 89 -1.27 -2.03 -13.91
CA MET A 89 -1.08 -1.92 -12.46
C MET A 89 -1.61 -3.14 -11.70
N ILE A 90 -2.76 -3.65 -12.11
CA ILE A 90 -3.38 -4.86 -11.56
C ILE A 90 -2.47 -6.07 -11.81
N ASP A 91 -1.94 -6.25 -13.01
CA ASP A 91 -1.05 -7.38 -13.35
C ASP A 91 0.22 -7.36 -12.51
N VAL A 92 0.86 -6.19 -12.38
CA VAL A 92 2.05 -6.01 -11.54
C VAL A 92 1.75 -6.34 -10.09
N SER A 93 0.64 -5.82 -9.57
CA SER A 93 0.28 -5.97 -8.17
C SER A 93 -0.13 -7.41 -7.82
N LEU A 94 -0.95 -8.07 -8.65
CA LEU A 94 -1.32 -9.48 -8.47
C LEU A 94 -0.12 -10.42 -8.68
N GLY A 95 0.90 -9.99 -9.40
CA GLY A 95 2.19 -10.69 -9.49
C GLY A 95 2.92 -10.81 -8.14
N MET A 96 2.60 -9.96 -7.16
CA MET A 96 3.20 -9.96 -5.82
C MET A 96 2.59 -11.04 -4.91
N LYS A 97 2.50 -12.28 -5.38
CA LYS A 97 1.81 -13.39 -4.68
C LYS A 97 2.24 -13.58 -3.21
N PRO A 98 3.54 -13.53 -2.85
CA PRO A 98 3.94 -13.71 -1.46
C PRO A 98 3.37 -12.65 -0.51
N LEU A 99 3.13 -11.42 -0.99
CA LEU A 99 2.55 -10.35 -0.18
C LEU A 99 1.06 -10.57 0.05
N TRP A 100 0.35 -11.01 -0.98
CA TRP A 100 -1.07 -11.31 -0.89
C TRP A 100 -1.35 -12.52 0.00
N GLU A 101 -0.56 -13.59 -0.16
CA GLU A 101 -0.66 -14.78 0.68
C GLU A 101 -0.36 -14.46 2.15
N ASN A 102 0.65 -13.62 2.42
CA ASN A 102 0.96 -13.18 3.77
C ASN A 102 -0.18 -12.36 4.41
N ALA A 103 -0.83 -11.50 3.64
CA ALA A 103 -1.89 -10.63 4.15
C ALA A 103 -3.26 -11.31 4.27
N LEU A 104 -3.62 -12.19 3.33
CA LEU A 104 -4.98 -12.73 3.17
C LEU A 104 -5.04 -14.26 3.26
N GLY A 105 -3.90 -14.94 3.41
CA GLY A 105 -3.80 -16.39 3.48
C GLY A 105 -3.73 -17.09 2.12
N LYS A 106 -3.71 -18.43 2.13
CA LYS A 106 -3.51 -19.26 0.93
C LYS A 106 -4.57 -19.05 -0.16
N ASP A 107 -5.79 -18.72 0.24
CA ASP A 107 -6.92 -18.46 -0.66
C ASP A 107 -7.05 -16.97 -1.05
N TRP A 108 -5.95 -16.20 -1.01
CA TRP A 108 -5.98 -14.77 -1.29
C TRP A 108 -6.57 -14.42 -2.66
N GLU A 109 -6.39 -15.27 -3.69
CA GLU A 109 -6.91 -15.04 -5.04
C GLU A 109 -8.45 -14.98 -5.08
N LYS A 110 -9.13 -15.61 -4.11
CA LYS A 110 -10.60 -15.52 -3.96
C LYS A 110 -11.05 -14.23 -3.30
N GLN A 111 -10.17 -13.61 -2.51
CA GLN A 111 -10.46 -12.40 -1.74
C GLN A 111 -10.04 -11.13 -2.48
N MET A 112 -8.90 -11.16 -3.18
CA MET A 112 -8.36 -10.06 -3.97
C MET A 112 -8.45 -10.38 -5.46
N THR A 113 -9.64 -10.19 -6.02
CA THR A 113 -9.88 -10.34 -7.45
C THR A 113 -9.41 -9.11 -8.23
N ARG A 114 -9.33 -9.23 -9.56
CA ARG A 114 -9.00 -8.09 -10.44
C ARG A 114 -9.98 -6.94 -10.25
N GLU A 115 -11.26 -7.24 -10.11
CA GLU A 115 -12.33 -6.26 -9.91
C GLU A 115 -12.18 -5.56 -8.57
N LYS A 116 -11.89 -6.30 -7.49
CA LYS A 116 -11.66 -5.70 -6.18
C LYS A 116 -10.45 -4.78 -6.19
N LEU A 117 -9.36 -5.21 -6.82
CA LEU A 117 -8.14 -4.42 -6.94
C LEU A 117 -8.35 -3.19 -7.83
N ARG A 118 -9.14 -3.32 -8.91
CA ARG A 118 -9.55 -2.19 -9.75
C ARG A 118 -10.30 -1.13 -8.94
N LEU A 119 -11.31 -1.53 -8.18
CA LEU A 119 -12.09 -0.63 -7.33
C LEU A 119 -11.23 0.04 -6.26
N LEU A 120 -10.16 -0.63 -5.79
CA LEU A 120 -9.20 -0.01 -4.88
C LEU A 120 -8.38 1.06 -5.60
N TYR A 121 -7.80 0.78 -6.78
CA TYR A 121 -7.03 1.76 -7.54
C TYR A 121 -7.88 2.98 -7.96
N GLU A 122 -9.16 2.80 -8.27
CA GLU A 122 -10.06 3.91 -8.62
C GLU A 122 -10.33 4.87 -7.47
N LYS A 123 -10.08 4.48 -6.23
CA LYS A 123 -10.17 5.36 -5.05
C LYS A 123 -8.92 6.21 -4.84
N LEU A 124 -7.82 5.93 -5.54
CA LEU A 124 -6.49 6.53 -5.32
C LEU A 124 -6.26 7.78 -6.18
#